data_AF-C9JN98-F1
#
_entry.id   AF-C9JN98-F1
#
_cell.length_a   1.000
_cell.length_b   1.000
_cell.length_c   1.000
_cell.angle_alpha   90.00
_cell.angle_beta   90.00
_cell.angle_gamma   90.00
#
_symmetry.space_group_name_H-M   'P 1'
#
loop_
_entity.id
_entity.type
_entity.pdbx_description
1 polymer ?
#
loop_
_entity_poly.entity_id
_entity_poly.type
_entity_poly.pdbx_seq_one_letter_code
_entity_poly.pdbx_strand_id
1 'polypeptide(L)'
;MNWHLPLFLLASVTLPSICSHFNPLSLEELGSNTGIQVFNQIVKSRPHDNIVISPHGIASVLGMLQLGADGRTKKQLAMVMRYGVNGVGKILKKINKAIVSKKNKDIVTVANAVFVKNASEIEVPFVTRNKDVFQCEVRNVNFEDPASACDSINAWVKNETRDMIDNLLSPDLIDGVLTRLVLVNAVYFKGLWKSRFQPENTKKRTFVAADGKSYQVPMLAQLSVFRCGSTSAPNDLWYNFIELPYHGESISMLIALPTESSTPLSAIIPHISTK
;
A
#
# COMPACT_ATOMS: atom_id res chain seq x y z
N MET A 1 -58.62 22.34 -35.19
CA MET A 1 -58.49 22.86 -33.81
C MET A 1 -57.12 22.46 -33.32
N ASN A 2 -56.17 23.39 -33.42
CA ASN A 2 -54.77 23.20 -33.06
C ASN A 2 -54.63 23.17 -31.54
N TRP A 3 -53.97 22.14 -31.01
CA TRP A 3 -53.34 22.22 -29.70
C TRP A 3 -51.91 21.71 -29.83
N HIS A 4 -51.00 22.67 -29.70
CA HIS A 4 -49.56 22.53 -29.71
C HIS A 4 -49.02 22.30 -28.29
N LEU A 5 -47.93 21.54 -28.22
CA LEU A 5 -46.84 21.48 -27.21
C LEU A 5 -47.12 20.80 -25.84
N PRO A 6 -46.07 20.34 -25.11
CA PRO A 6 -44.65 20.23 -25.48
C PRO A 6 -43.99 18.86 -25.22
N LEU A 7 -42.97 18.60 -26.03
CA LEU A 7 -41.87 17.66 -25.77
C LEU A 7 -41.10 18.13 -24.51
N PHE A 8 -40.93 17.27 -23.50
CA PHE A 8 -39.95 17.51 -22.44
C PHE A 8 -38.67 16.75 -22.76
N LEU A 9 -37.68 17.49 -23.28
CA LEU A 9 -36.32 17.02 -23.52
C LEU A 9 -35.46 17.57 -22.38
N LEU A 10 -35.25 16.76 -21.34
CA LEU A 10 -34.36 17.11 -20.23
C LEU A 10 -32.93 16.67 -20.59
N ALA A 11 -32.26 17.51 -21.38
CA ALA A 11 -30.82 17.45 -21.53
C ALA A 11 -30.17 18.25 -20.39
N SER A 12 -29.82 17.59 -19.29
CA SER A 12 -28.92 18.16 -18.30
C SER A 12 -27.48 17.79 -18.65
N VAL A 13 -26.89 18.55 -19.58
CA VAL A 13 -25.42 18.67 -19.61
C VAL A 13 -25.05 19.65 -18.52
N THR A 14 -24.71 19.11 -17.36
CA THR A 14 -23.85 19.80 -16.41
C THR A 14 -22.67 18.87 -16.19
N LEU A 15 -21.51 19.22 -16.76
CA LEU A 15 -20.24 18.86 -16.15
C LEU A 15 -20.09 19.81 -14.96
N PRO A 16 -20.26 19.39 -13.70
CA PRO A 16 -19.57 20.08 -12.64
C PRO A 16 -18.11 19.67 -12.80
N SER A 17 -17.27 20.65 -13.11
CA SER A 17 -15.84 20.61 -12.80
C SER A 17 -15.71 20.04 -11.38
N ILE A 18 -15.26 18.79 -11.25
CA ILE A 18 -14.92 18.17 -9.97
C ILE A 18 -13.60 18.83 -9.52
N CYS A 19 -13.67 20.10 -9.16
CA CYS A 19 -12.79 20.69 -8.17
C CYS A 19 -13.45 20.50 -6.82
N SER A 20 -13.71 19.24 -6.45
CA SER A 20 -13.85 18.92 -5.03
C SER A 20 -12.49 19.24 -4.41
N HIS A 21 -12.43 20.21 -3.49
CA HIS A 21 -11.31 20.33 -2.58
C HIS A 21 -11.15 19.00 -1.86
N PHE A 22 -10.27 18.13 -2.38
CA PHE A 22 -10.02 16.83 -1.77
C PHE A 22 -9.45 17.08 -0.38
N ASN A 23 -10.18 16.64 0.65
CA ASN A 23 -9.63 16.52 1.99
C ASN A 23 -8.46 15.51 1.92
N PRO A 24 -7.24 15.85 2.39
CA PRO A 24 -6.10 14.94 2.40
C PRO A 24 -6.41 13.55 3.00
N LEU A 25 -7.23 13.50 4.06
CA LEU A 25 -7.64 12.24 4.69
C LEU A 25 -8.49 11.39 3.76
N SER A 26 -9.48 11.99 3.09
CA SER A 26 -10.34 11.28 2.13
C SER A 26 -9.54 10.71 0.96
N LEU A 27 -8.53 11.45 0.48
CA LEU A 27 -7.66 10.95 -0.59
C LEU A 27 -6.80 9.75 -0.13
N GLU A 28 -6.28 9.80 1.09
CA GLU A 28 -5.51 8.69 1.66
C GLU A 28 -6.40 7.45 1.90
N GLU A 29 -7.62 7.63 2.39
CA GLU A 29 -8.59 6.55 2.54
C GLU A 29 -8.87 5.82 1.21
N LEU A 30 -9.01 6.56 0.10
CA LEU A 30 -9.20 5.96 -1.23
C LEU A 30 -7.98 5.11 -1.63
N GLY A 31 -6.77 5.64 -1.45
CA GLY A 31 -5.53 4.93 -1.74
C GLY A 31 -5.37 3.67 -0.89
N SER A 32 -5.47 3.83 0.44
CA SER A 32 -5.34 2.73 1.39
C SER A 32 -6.41 1.66 1.20
N ASN A 33 -7.68 2.00 0.96
CA ASN A 33 -8.72 1.01 0.68
C ASN A 33 -8.48 0.23 -0.62
N THR A 34 -7.94 0.87 -1.65
CA THR A 34 -7.54 0.17 -2.89
C THR A 34 -6.49 -0.90 -2.58
N GLY A 35 -5.48 -0.55 -1.77
CA GLY A 35 -4.47 -1.51 -1.33
C GLY A 35 -5.01 -2.62 -0.43
N ILE A 36 -5.97 -2.31 0.46
CA ILE A 36 -6.67 -3.31 1.30
C ILE A 36 -7.47 -4.27 0.42
N GLN A 37 -8.11 -3.81 -0.65
CA GLN A 37 -8.81 -4.68 -1.59
C GLN A 37 -7.85 -5.65 -2.29
N VAL A 38 -6.65 -5.19 -2.69
CA VAL A 38 -5.61 -6.09 -3.23
C VAL A 38 -5.17 -7.11 -2.18
N PHE A 39 -4.91 -6.67 -0.95
CA PHE A 39 -4.61 -7.58 0.17
C PHE A 39 -5.69 -8.66 0.33
N ASN A 40 -6.97 -8.26 0.33
CA ASN A 40 -8.11 -9.17 0.43
C ASN A 40 -8.16 -10.22 -0.70
N GLN A 41 -7.72 -9.88 -1.92
CA GLN A 41 -7.65 -10.87 -3.01
C GLN A 41 -6.52 -11.88 -2.75
N ILE A 42 -5.35 -11.42 -2.31
CA ILE A 42 -4.18 -12.29 -2.07
C ILE A 42 -4.47 -13.26 -0.92
N VAL A 43 -4.97 -12.77 0.21
CA VAL A 43 -5.24 -13.62 1.40
C VAL A 43 -6.36 -14.63 1.16
N LYS A 44 -7.33 -14.33 0.29
CA LYS A 44 -8.35 -15.32 -0.13
C LYS A 44 -7.74 -16.50 -0.87
N SER A 45 -6.73 -16.25 -1.70
CA SER A 45 -6.05 -17.31 -2.46
C SER A 45 -5.04 -18.10 -1.61
N ARG A 46 -4.55 -17.51 -0.52
CA ARG A 46 -3.49 -18.07 0.34
C ARG A 46 -3.83 -17.85 1.82
N PRO A 47 -4.91 -18.49 2.34
CA PRO A 47 -5.49 -18.16 3.64
C PRO A 47 -4.62 -18.51 4.84
N HIS A 48 -3.60 -19.37 4.66
CA HIS A 48 -2.73 -19.86 5.74
C HIS A 48 -1.28 -19.36 5.61
N ASP A 49 -0.99 -18.51 4.63
CA ASP A 49 0.33 -17.92 4.42
C ASP A 49 0.53 -16.68 5.29
N ASN A 50 1.77 -16.44 5.70
CA ASN A 50 2.16 -15.16 6.28
C ASN A 50 2.29 -14.12 5.15
N ILE A 51 1.34 -13.17 5.10
CA ILE A 51 1.28 -12.14 4.05
C ILE A 51 1.46 -10.76 4.67
N VAL A 52 2.41 -9.99 4.15
CA VAL A 52 2.62 -8.57 4.48
C VAL A 52 2.49 -7.75 3.20
N ILE A 53 1.69 -6.69 3.25
CA ILE A 53 1.46 -5.75 2.13
C ILE A 53 1.56 -4.33 2.66
N SER A 54 1.95 -3.40 1.79
CA SER A 54 1.81 -1.96 2.01
C SER A 54 0.64 -1.42 1.17
N PRO A 55 -0.56 -1.21 1.75
CA PRO A 55 -1.70 -0.68 1.00
C PRO A 55 -1.42 0.68 0.36
N HIS A 56 -0.76 1.58 1.10
CA HIS A 56 -0.32 2.88 0.59
C HIS A 56 0.74 2.75 -0.52
N GLY A 57 1.62 1.75 -0.43
CA GLY A 57 2.60 1.43 -1.48
C GLY A 57 1.95 1.07 -2.81
N ILE A 58 0.89 0.26 -2.78
CA ILE A 58 0.08 -0.09 -3.97
C ILE A 58 -0.54 1.16 -4.58
N ALA A 59 -1.14 2.03 -3.77
CA ALA A 59 -1.70 3.30 -4.24
C ALA A 59 -0.63 4.19 -4.91
N SER A 60 0.58 4.22 -4.35
CA SER A 60 1.72 4.92 -4.96
C SER A 60 2.06 4.34 -6.33
N VAL A 61 2.17 3.02 -6.47
CA VAL A 61 2.48 2.36 -7.76
C VAL A 61 1.45 2.68 -8.84
N LEU A 62 0.17 2.65 -8.49
CA LEU A 62 -0.91 3.02 -9.43
C LEU A 62 -0.81 4.51 -9.83
N GLY A 63 -0.48 5.39 -8.88
CA GLY A 63 -0.26 6.81 -9.14
C GLY A 63 0.95 7.09 -10.03
N MET A 64 2.05 6.37 -9.83
CA MET A 64 3.25 6.43 -10.67
C MET A 64 2.93 6.02 -12.12
N LEU A 65 2.16 4.94 -12.30
CA LEU A 65 1.65 4.52 -13.61
C LEU A 65 0.76 5.55 -14.27
N GLN A 66 -0.18 6.12 -13.52
CA GLN A 66 -1.17 7.05 -14.05
C GLN A 66 -0.53 8.33 -14.62
N LEU A 67 0.66 8.72 -14.13
CA LEU A 67 1.43 9.85 -14.66
C LEU A 67 1.92 9.63 -16.10
N GLY A 68 2.23 8.39 -16.49
CA GLY A 68 2.71 8.04 -17.83
C GLY A 68 1.67 7.36 -18.72
N ALA A 69 0.48 7.07 -18.20
CA ALA A 69 -0.59 6.43 -18.94
C ALA A 69 -1.47 7.45 -19.69
N ASP A 70 -2.03 7.01 -20.83
CA ASP A 70 -3.05 7.72 -21.57
C ASP A 70 -4.20 6.79 -22.04
N GLY A 71 -5.23 7.37 -22.66
CA GLY A 71 -6.33 6.65 -23.29
C GLY A 71 -7.09 5.73 -22.33
N ARG A 72 -7.36 4.49 -22.76
CA ARG A 72 -8.09 3.49 -21.96
C ARG A 72 -7.32 3.09 -20.69
N THR A 73 -6.00 2.97 -20.78
CA THR A 73 -5.13 2.60 -19.65
C THR A 73 -5.25 3.62 -18.52
N LYS A 74 -5.16 4.91 -18.83
CA LYS A 74 -5.33 5.99 -17.84
C LYS A 74 -6.73 6.00 -17.22
N LYS A 75 -7.76 5.78 -18.05
CA LYS A 75 -9.15 5.72 -17.59
C LYS A 75 -9.39 4.58 -16.59
N GLN A 76 -8.83 3.40 -16.84
CA GLN A 76 -8.94 2.26 -15.91
C GLN A 76 -8.23 2.54 -14.59
N LEU A 77 -7.01 3.09 -14.63
CA LEU A 77 -6.29 3.51 -13.42
C LEU A 77 -7.09 4.53 -12.61
N ALA A 78 -7.61 5.57 -13.26
CA ALA A 78 -8.43 6.59 -12.60
C ALA A 78 -9.73 6.04 -12.01
N MET A 79 -10.38 5.09 -12.69
CA MET A 79 -11.59 4.43 -12.20
C MET A 79 -11.32 3.64 -10.92
N VAL A 80 -10.25 2.84 -10.88
CA VAL A 80 -9.88 2.02 -9.72
C VAL A 80 -9.44 2.91 -8.56
N MET A 81 -8.55 3.86 -8.82
CA MET A 81 -8.04 4.78 -7.78
C MET A 81 -9.09 5.78 -7.30
N ARG A 82 -10.13 6.04 -8.10
CA ARG A 82 -11.19 7.04 -7.88
C ARG A 82 -10.68 8.48 -7.83
N TYR A 83 -9.48 8.74 -8.36
CA TYR A 83 -8.92 10.09 -8.54
C TYR A 83 -7.90 10.14 -9.67
N GLY A 84 -7.63 11.36 -10.15
CA GLY A 84 -6.58 11.65 -11.13
C GLY A 84 -5.42 12.44 -10.53
N VAL A 85 -4.19 11.93 -10.63
CA VAL A 85 -2.96 12.51 -10.04
C VAL A 85 -2.73 13.96 -10.46
N ASN A 86 -3.15 14.36 -11.66
CA ASN A 86 -2.98 15.73 -12.14
C ASN A 86 -3.70 16.77 -11.26
N GLY A 87 -4.90 16.45 -10.76
CA GLY A 87 -5.67 17.35 -9.90
C GLY A 87 -5.27 17.34 -8.43
N VAL A 88 -4.69 16.23 -7.95
CA VAL A 88 -4.43 16.00 -6.51
C VAL A 88 -2.95 15.81 -6.16
N GLY A 89 -2.03 15.94 -7.13
CA GLY A 89 -0.61 15.62 -6.95
C GLY A 89 0.08 16.40 -5.82
N LYS A 90 -0.32 17.66 -5.56
CA LYS A 90 0.20 18.44 -4.42
C LYS A 90 -0.20 17.83 -3.07
N ILE A 91 -1.40 17.27 -2.98
CA ILE A 91 -1.92 16.62 -1.77
C ILE A 91 -1.20 15.28 -1.58
N LEU A 92 -1.11 14.46 -2.63
CA LEU A 92 -0.35 13.19 -2.61
C LEU A 92 1.11 13.41 -2.17
N LYS A 93 1.78 14.40 -2.75
CA LYS A 93 3.13 14.79 -2.35
C LYS A 93 3.22 15.12 -0.86
N LYS A 94 2.24 15.86 -0.32
CA LYS A 94 2.23 16.24 1.09
C LYS A 94 2.04 15.02 2.00
N ILE A 95 1.16 14.09 1.62
CA ILE A 95 0.92 12.84 2.33
C ILE A 95 2.19 11.98 2.32
N ASN A 96 2.77 11.72 1.15
CA ASN A 96 3.96 10.89 1.00
C ASN A 96 5.15 11.46 1.79
N LYS A 97 5.36 12.78 1.71
CA LYS A 97 6.38 13.47 2.51
C LYS A 97 6.13 13.38 4.02
N ALA A 98 4.86 13.38 4.45
CA ALA A 98 4.53 13.25 5.86
C ALA A 98 4.88 11.85 6.38
N ILE A 99 4.63 10.79 5.59
CA ILE A 99 4.92 9.40 5.96
C ILE A 99 6.43 9.15 6.12
N VAL A 100 7.24 9.60 5.17
CA VAL A 100 8.71 9.39 5.21
C VAL A 100 9.47 10.46 6.00
N SER A 101 8.75 11.35 6.67
CA SER A 101 9.34 12.48 7.38
C SER A 101 10.16 12.01 8.59
N LYS A 102 11.37 12.53 8.74
CA LYS A 102 12.16 12.37 9.98
C LYS A 102 11.46 12.96 11.22
N LYS A 103 10.47 13.84 11.03
CA LYS A 103 9.67 14.38 12.14
C LYS A 103 8.82 13.32 12.84
N ASN A 104 8.55 12.19 12.18
CA ASN A 104 7.85 11.05 12.80
C ASN A 104 8.68 10.38 13.89
N LYS A 105 9.99 10.65 13.98
CA LYS A 105 10.99 9.96 14.81
C LYS A 105 11.18 8.48 14.45
N ASP A 106 10.09 7.73 14.34
CA ASP A 106 10.05 6.39 13.77
C ASP A 106 10.09 6.47 12.24
N ILE A 107 11.14 5.93 11.64
CA ILE A 107 11.44 6.12 10.22
C ILE A 107 10.81 5.01 9.39
N VAL A 108 9.90 5.39 8.49
CA VAL A 108 9.43 4.54 7.39
C VAL A 108 10.37 4.76 6.20
N THR A 109 11.05 3.70 5.78
CA THR A 109 11.91 3.72 4.59
C THR A 109 11.10 3.23 3.40
N VAL A 110 10.94 4.07 2.38
CA VAL A 110 10.21 3.75 1.15
C VAL A 110 11.13 3.97 -0.04
N ALA A 111 11.23 2.96 -0.90
CA ALA A 111 11.94 3.02 -2.18
C ALA A 111 10.95 2.77 -3.32
N ASN A 112 10.81 3.76 -4.20
CA ASN A 112 9.95 3.69 -5.37
C ASN A 112 10.79 3.84 -6.64
N ALA A 113 10.61 2.94 -7.60
CA ALA A 113 11.24 3.08 -8.91
C ALA A 113 10.37 2.60 -10.07
N VAL A 114 10.62 3.21 -11.23
CA VAL A 114 10.15 2.75 -12.54
C VAL A 114 11.37 2.52 -13.43
N PHE A 115 11.62 1.26 -13.79
CA PHE A 115 12.69 0.87 -14.70
C PHE A 115 12.12 0.65 -16.10
N VAL A 116 12.59 1.42 -17.07
CA VAL A 116 12.15 1.39 -18.47
C VAL A 116 13.20 0.70 -19.32
N LYS A 117 12.79 -0.02 -20.38
CA LYS A 117 13.76 -0.59 -21.34
C LYS A 117 14.74 0.46 -21.87
N ASN A 118 15.98 0.05 -22.11
CA ASN A 118 17.08 0.97 -22.43
C ASN A 118 16.86 1.80 -23.71
N ALA A 119 16.24 1.23 -24.73
CA ALA A 119 16.01 1.90 -26.01
C ALA A 119 14.91 2.98 -26.01
N SER A 120 14.18 3.16 -24.90
CA SER A 120 13.11 4.15 -24.80
C SER A 120 13.61 5.45 -24.19
N GLU A 121 13.45 6.56 -24.93
CA GLU A 121 13.59 7.89 -24.36
C GLU A 121 12.44 8.18 -23.40
N ILE A 122 12.76 8.62 -22.18
CA ILE A 122 11.78 8.86 -21.12
C ILE A 122 11.44 10.35 -21.09
N GLU A 123 10.15 10.66 -21.19
CA GLU A 123 9.68 12.03 -21.10
C GLU A 123 10.08 12.70 -19.76
N VAL A 124 10.72 13.87 -19.85
CA VAL A 124 11.18 14.64 -18.68
C VAL A 124 10.04 14.93 -17.68
N PRO A 125 8.81 15.29 -18.10
CA PRO A 125 7.68 15.42 -17.18
C PRO A 125 7.38 14.14 -16.40
N PHE A 126 7.48 12.96 -17.02
CA PHE A 126 7.23 11.68 -16.35
C PHE A 126 8.25 11.43 -15.22
N VAL A 127 9.54 11.65 -15.49
CA VAL A 127 10.61 11.55 -14.48
C VAL A 127 10.40 12.56 -13.34
N THR A 128 10.20 13.83 -13.70
CA THR A 128 10.12 14.93 -12.73
C THR A 128 8.89 14.80 -11.82
N ARG A 129 7.74 14.43 -12.39
CA ARG A 129 6.49 14.27 -11.62
C ARG A 129 6.54 13.07 -10.69
N ASN A 130 7.14 11.95 -11.11
CA ASN A 130 7.34 10.79 -10.26
C ASN A 130 8.25 11.10 -9.07
N LYS A 131 9.37 11.80 -9.31
CA LYS A 131 10.26 12.22 -8.23
C LYS A 131 9.59 13.19 -7.27
N ASP A 132 8.86 14.18 -7.79
CA ASP A 132 8.23 15.22 -6.97
C ASP A 132 7.09 14.69 -6.08
N VAL A 133 6.23 13.84 -6.64
CA VAL A 133 5.01 13.38 -5.96
C VAL A 133 5.27 12.11 -5.15
N PHE A 134 5.94 11.11 -5.72
CA PHE A 134 6.06 9.76 -5.15
C PHE A 134 7.47 9.45 -4.63
N GLN A 135 8.39 10.42 -4.67
CA GLN A 135 9.81 10.23 -4.34
C GLN A 135 10.42 9.09 -5.16
N CYS A 136 9.89 8.88 -6.36
CA CYS A 136 10.20 7.76 -7.23
C CYS A 136 11.35 8.09 -8.19
N GLU A 137 12.27 7.15 -8.36
CA GLU A 137 13.29 7.20 -9.40
C GLU A 137 12.79 6.55 -10.69
N VAL A 138 12.93 7.25 -11.80
CA VAL A 138 12.58 6.72 -13.12
C VAL A 138 13.85 6.69 -13.95
N ARG A 139 14.25 5.51 -14.43
CA ARG A 139 15.48 5.36 -15.23
C ARG A 139 15.43 4.19 -16.20
N ASN A 140 16.35 4.21 -17.16
CA ASN A 140 16.55 3.12 -18.10
C ASN A 140 17.38 1.98 -17.49
N VAL A 141 17.06 0.74 -17.86
CA VAL A 141 17.82 -0.47 -17.54
C VAL A 141 17.89 -1.35 -18.80
N ASN A 142 19.04 -1.98 -19.02
CA ASN A 142 19.22 -2.92 -20.13
C ASN A 142 18.70 -4.32 -19.77
N PHE A 143 17.43 -4.58 -20.05
CA PHE A 143 16.83 -5.91 -19.83
C PHE A 143 17.28 -6.98 -20.84
N GLU A 144 18.06 -6.62 -21.87
CA GLU A 144 18.66 -7.61 -22.79
C GLU A 144 19.73 -8.46 -22.10
N ASP A 145 20.29 -7.98 -20.99
CA ASP A 145 21.09 -8.74 -20.03
C ASP A 145 20.29 -8.88 -18.72
N PRO A 146 19.48 -9.95 -18.56
CA PRO A 146 18.60 -10.13 -17.41
C PRO A 146 19.35 -10.18 -16.09
N ALA A 147 20.53 -10.83 -16.06
CA ALA A 147 21.33 -10.96 -14.84
C ALA A 147 21.81 -9.59 -14.35
N SER A 148 22.44 -8.82 -15.25
CA SER A 148 22.91 -7.47 -14.93
C SER A 148 21.76 -6.51 -14.58
N ALA A 149 20.60 -6.64 -15.26
CA ALA A 149 19.40 -5.87 -14.94
C ALA A 149 18.87 -6.17 -13.53
N CYS A 150 18.74 -7.45 -13.18
CA CYS A 150 18.32 -7.88 -11.84
C CYS A 150 19.30 -7.40 -10.77
N ASP A 151 20.61 -7.58 -10.97
CA ASP A 151 21.65 -7.14 -10.03
C ASP A 151 21.59 -5.63 -9.81
N SER A 152 21.43 -4.85 -10.88
CA SER A 152 21.32 -3.39 -10.82
C SER A 152 20.08 -2.91 -10.07
N ILE A 153 18.95 -3.60 -10.25
CA ILE A 153 17.68 -3.27 -9.58
C ILE A 153 17.74 -3.68 -8.10
N ASN A 154 18.25 -4.87 -7.80
CA ASN A 154 18.40 -5.37 -6.43
C ASN A 154 19.38 -4.51 -5.63
N ALA A 155 20.54 -4.15 -6.21
CA ALA A 155 21.50 -3.25 -5.58
C ALA A 155 20.89 -1.88 -5.28
N TRP A 156 20.07 -1.34 -6.18
CA TRP A 156 19.35 -0.10 -5.94
C TRP A 156 18.33 -0.22 -4.79
N VAL A 157 17.51 -1.27 -4.78
CA VAL A 157 16.54 -1.53 -3.70
C VAL A 157 17.26 -1.64 -2.36
N LYS A 158 18.38 -2.36 -2.33
CA LYS A 158 19.19 -2.57 -1.14
C LYS A 158 19.74 -1.26 -0.59
N ASN A 159 20.32 -0.43 -1.46
CA ASN A 159 20.82 0.89 -1.08
C ASN A 159 19.71 1.80 -0.54
N GLU A 160 18.58 1.91 -1.26
CA GLU A 160 17.48 2.79 -0.85
C GLU A 160 16.77 2.30 0.42
N THR A 161 16.83 1.00 0.71
CA THR A 161 16.24 0.40 1.91
C THR A 161 17.22 0.20 3.06
N ARG A 162 18.47 0.71 2.93
CA ARG A 162 19.55 0.57 3.92
C ARG A 162 19.85 -0.89 4.27
N ASP A 163 20.01 -1.70 3.23
CA ASP A 163 20.33 -3.13 3.28
C ASP A 163 19.24 -4.03 3.89
N MET A 164 18.03 -3.51 4.11
CA MET A 164 16.94 -4.25 4.76
C MET A 164 16.11 -5.09 3.79
N ILE A 165 16.06 -4.71 2.52
CA ILE A 165 15.37 -5.45 1.47
C ILE A 165 16.37 -5.72 0.35
N ASP A 166 16.44 -6.96 -0.09
CA ASP A 166 17.35 -7.44 -1.13
C ASP A 166 16.62 -8.49 -1.99
N ASN A 167 17.18 -8.81 -3.16
CA ASN A 167 16.73 -9.90 -4.04
C ASN A 167 15.24 -9.81 -4.41
N LEU A 168 14.80 -8.68 -4.96
CA LEU A 168 13.42 -8.47 -5.42
C LEU A 168 13.15 -9.14 -6.77
N LEU A 169 14.15 -9.17 -7.66
CA LEU A 169 14.07 -9.83 -8.97
C LEU A 169 15.16 -10.87 -9.12
N SER A 170 14.85 -11.91 -9.87
CA SER A 170 15.80 -12.88 -10.40
C SER A 170 15.57 -13.04 -11.91
N PRO A 171 16.57 -13.49 -12.68
CA PRO A 171 16.48 -13.56 -14.15
C PRO A 171 15.31 -14.40 -14.68
N ASP A 172 14.85 -15.39 -13.91
CA ASP A 172 13.70 -16.26 -14.20
C ASP A 172 12.34 -15.58 -14.00
N LEU A 173 12.30 -14.43 -13.33
CA LEU A 173 11.07 -13.64 -13.08
C LEU A 173 10.82 -12.53 -14.11
N ILE A 174 11.76 -12.32 -15.05
CA ILE A 174 11.66 -11.29 -16.09
C ILE A 174 11.81 -11.90 -17.48
N ASP A 175 11.09 -11.36 -18.46
CA ASP A 175 11.09 -11.86 -19.84
C ASP A 175 12.32 -11.41 -20.67
N GLY A 176 13.40 -10.99 -19.98
CA GLY A 176 14.62 -10.46 -20.58
C GLY A 176 14.36 -9.40 -21.65
N VAL A 177 14.73 -9.71 -22.90
CA VAL A 177 14.58 -8.84 -24.09
C VAL A 177 13.14 -8.35 -24.31
N LEU A 178 12.13 -9.08 -23.84
CA LEU A 178 10.72 -8.66 -23.96
C LEU A 178 10.26 -7.75 -22.83
N THR A 179 11.02 -7.63 -21.74
CA THR A 179 10.71 -6.74 -20.62
C THR A 179 10.72 -5.28 -21.11
N ARG A 180 9.70 -4.51 -20.73
CA ARG A 180 9.53 -3.10 -21.15
C ARG A 180 9.52 -2.13 -19.99
N LEU A 181 8.85 -2.50 -18.91
CA LEU A 181 8.62 -1.64 -17.76
C LEU A 181 8.55 -2.51 -16.51
N VAL A 182 9.31 -2.16 -15.48
CA VAL A 182 9.25 -2.80 -14.16
C VAL A 182 8.98 -1.72 -13.13
N LEU A 183 8.01 -1.97 -12.25
CA LEU A 183 7.69 -1.07 -11.14
C LEU A 183 8.09 -1.71 -9.82
N VAL A 184 8.70 -0.91 -8.97
CA VAL A 184 9.13 -1.33 -7.65
C VAL A 184 8.56 -0.37 -6.61
N ASN A 185 7.93 -0.94 -5.59
CA ASN A 185 7.68 -0.31 -4.30
C ASN A 185 8.21 -1.24 -3.22
N ALA A 186 9.23 -0.79 -2.49
CA ALA A 186 9.81 -1.49 -1.36
C ALA A 186 9.63 -0.64 -0.10
N VAL A 187 9.13 -1.25 0.98
CA VAL A 187 8.83 -0.56 2.23
C VAL A 187 9.42 -1.34 3.40
N TYR A 188 10.29 -0.67 4.15
CA TYR A 188 10.83 -1.18 5.40
C TYR A 188 10.45 -0.28 6.56
N PHE A 189 10.06 -0.89 7.67
CA PHE A 189 9.74 -0.16 8.89
C PHE A 189 10.18 -0.94 10.12
N LYS A 190 10.95 -0.28 10.98
CA LYS A 190 11.27 -0.72 12.33
C LYS A 190 11.30 0.51 13.23
N GLY A 191 10.17 0.78 13.87
CA GLY A 191 10.05 1.82 14.89
C GLY A 191 10.52 1.35 16.26
N LEU A 192 10.58 2.28 17.20
CA LEU A 192 10.77 2.03 18.62
C LEU A 192 9.42 2.13 19.31
N TRP A 193 9.06 1.13 20.12
CA TRP A 193 7.83 1.19 20.90
C TRP A 193 7.85 2.37 21.87
N LYS A 194 6.71 3.06 22.04
CA LYS A 194 6.55 4.09 23.08
C LYS A 194 6.76 3.49 24.48
N SER A 195 6.23 2.27 24.68
CA SER A 195 6.45 1.45 25.88
C SER A 195 7.21 0.18 25.47
N ARG A 196 8.50 0.12 25.82
CA ARG A 196 9.38 -0.99 25.41
C ARG A 196 8.99 -2.31 26.07
N PHE A 197 9.17 -3.40 25.34
CA PHE A 197 9.17 -4.75 25.91
C PHE A 197 10.55 -5.03 26.52
N GLN A 198 10.55 -5.59 27.73
CA GLN A 198 11.76 -6.05 28.41
C GLN A 198 12.16 -7.44 27.87
N PRO A 199 13.38 -7.63 27.35
CA PRO A 199 13.82 -8.93 26.82
C PRO A 199 13.68 -10.08 27.82
N GLU A 200 13.83 -9.80 29.12
CA GLU A 200 13.72 -10.76 30.22
C GLU A 200 12.32 -11.38 30.34
N ASN A 201 11.30 -10.66 29.83
CA ASN A 201 9.91 -11.13 29.79
C ASN A 201 9.59 -11.91 28.51
N THR A 202 10.51 -11.96 27.55
CA THR A 202 10.33 -12.74 26.31
C THR A 202 10.53 -14.22 26.61
N LYS A 203 9.47 -15.01 26.42
CA LYS A 203 9.48 -16.45 26.70
C LYS A 203 8.86 -17.22 25.55
N LYS A 204 9.29 -18.47 25.37
CA LYS A 204 8.61 -19.39 24.47
C LYS A 204 7.22 -19.69 25.03
N ARG A 205 6.19 -19.51 24.20
CA ARG A 205 4.79 -19.79 24.52
C ARG A 205 4.13 -20.50 23.34
N THR A 206 3.06 -21.23 23.65
CA THR A 206 2.27 -21.94 22.65
C THR A 206 1.55 -20.96 21.72
N PHE A 207 1.73 -21.14 20.42
CA PHE A 207 0.98 -20.49 19.34
C PHE A 207 0.26 -21.57 18.51
N VAL A 208 -1.05 -21.44 18.33
CA VAL A 208 -1.85 -22.37 17.53
C VAL A 208 -1.99 -21.78 16.12
N ALA A 209 -1.46 -22.48 15.12
CA ALA A 209 -1.55 -22.05 13.73
C ALA A 209 -2.90 -22.44 13.09
N ALA A 210 -3.13 -22.00 11.85
CA ALA A 210 -4.37 -22.27 11.12
C ALA A 210 -4.62 -23.77 10.85
N ASP A 211 -3.58 -24.60 10.86
CA ASP A 211 -3.69 -26.06 10.75
C ASP A 211 -4.08 -26.76 12.07
N GLY A 212 -4.32 -25.99 13.13
CA GLY A 212 -4.62 -26.48 14.48
C GLY A 212 -3.40 -26.98 15.25
N LYS A 213 -2.20 -26.99 14.65
CA LYS A 213 -0.98 -27.42 15.34
C LYS A 213 -0.44 -26.32 16.23
N SER A 214 0.17 -26.76 17.33
CA SER A 214 0.77 -25.90 18.33
C SER A 214 2.28 -25.82 18.17
N TYR A 215 2.82 -24.61 18.26
CA TYR A 215 4.25 -24.32 18.13
C TYR A 215 4.73 -23.52 19.33
N GLN A 216 5.96 -23.75 19.79
CA GLN A 216 6.60 -22.94 20.82
C GLN A 216 7.35 -21.77 20.18
N VAL A 217 6.82 -20.56 20.29
CA VAL A 217 7.38 -19.35 19.66
C VAL A 217 7.76 -18.30 20.72
N PRO A 218 8.83 -17.52 20.52
CA PRO A 218 9.18 -16.43 21.42
C PRO A 218 8.09 -15.34 21.36
N MET A 219 7.44 -15.06 22.48
CA MET A 219 6.43 -14.01 22.60
C MET A 219 6.91 -12.88 23.50
N LEU A 220 6.73 -11.65 23.04
CA LEU A 220 6.94 -10.44 23.83
C LEU A 220 5.84 -10.33 24.90
N ALA A 221 6.19 -9.88 26.10
CA ALA A 221 5.23 -9.66 27.18
C ALA A 221 5.53 -8.35 27.94
N GLN A 222 4.50 -7.58 28.23
CA GLN A 222 4.57 -6.39 29.08
C GLN A 222 3.23 -6.13 29.76
N LEU A 223 3.25 -5.34 30.83
CA LEU A 223 2.08 -4.80 31.51
C LEU A 223 2.13 -3.28 31.41
N SER A 224 1.15 -2.67 30.75
CA SER A 224 1.04 -1.22 30.56
C SER A 224 -0.39 -0.84 30.18
N VAL A 225 -0.65 0.45 29.96
CA VAL A 225 -1.94 0.97 29.50
C VAL A 225 -1.94 1.07 27.98
N PHE A 226 -2.87 0.36 27.34
CA PHE A 226 -3.06 0.37 25.89
C PHE A 226 -4.50 0.69 25.53
N ARG A 227 -4.70 1.32 24.37
CA ARG A 227 -6.05 1.44 23.78
C ARG A 227 -6.41 0.10 23.17
N CYS A 228 -7.54 -0.46 23.57
CA CYS A 228 -8.06 -1.73 23.07
C CYS A 228 -9.58 -1.73 23.09
N GLY A 229 -10.18 -2.66 22.37
CA GLY A 229 -11.63 -2.84 22.33
C GLY A 229 -12.01 -4.10 21.57
N SER A 230 -13.30 -4.29 21.38
CA SER A 230 -13.86 -5.37 20.58
C SER A 230 -15.09 -4.88 19.83
N THR A 231 -15.39 -5.54 18.71
CA THR A 231 -16.60 -5.30 17.91
C THR A 231 -16.93 -6.54 17.09
N SER A 232 -18.14 -6.62 16.55
CA SER A 232 -18.53 -7.65 15.59
C SER A 232 -18.32 -7.19 14.15
N ALA A 233 -17.99 -8.15 13.28
CA ALA A 233 -18.11 -8.01 11.84
C ALA A 233 -19.59 -8.16 11.41
N PRO A 234 -19.97 -7.84 10.16
CA PRO A 234 -21.34 -7.96 9.66
C PRO A 234 -21.96 -9.36 9.71
N ASN A 235 -21.16 -10.40 9.96
CA ASN A 235 -21.58 -11.78 10.17
C ASN A 235 -21.71 -12.15 11.65
N ASP A 236 -21.79 -11.15 12.53
CA ASP A 236 -21.91 -11.24 13.99
C ASP A 236 -20.73 -11.92 14.72
N LEU A 237 -19.63 -12.20 14.01
CA LEU A 237 -18.41 -12.74 14.61
C LEU A 237 -17.58 -11.62 15.24
N TRP A 238 -17.23 -11.80 16.51
CA TRP A 238 -16.49 -10.80 17.29
C TRP A 238 -14.99 -10.93 17.12
N TYR A 239 -14.31 -9.78 17.11
CA TYR A 239 -12.87 -9.69 17.19
C TYR A 239 -12.43 -8.64 18.19
N ASN A 240 -11.26 -8.87 18.79
CA ASN A 240 -10.60 -7.93 19.67
C ASN A 240 -9.54 -7.17 18.88
N PHE A 241 -9.28 -5.93 19.25
CA PHE A 241 -8.19 -5.14 18.69
C PHE A 241 -7.44 -4.36 19.78
N ILE A 242 -6.16 -4.12 19.55
CA ILE A 242 -5.28 -3.35 20.43
C ILE A 242 -4.36 -2.43 19.61
N GLU A 243 -4.12 -1.23 20.11
CA GLU A 243 -3.19 -0.25 19.56
C GLU A 243 -1.90 -0.21 20.38
N LEU A 244 -0.78 -0.42 19.70
CA LEU A 244 0.58 -0.34 20.26
C LEU A 244 1.29 0.88 19.64
N PRO A 245 1.37 2.03 20.33
CA PRO A 245 1.99 3.23 19.77
C PRO A 245 3.52 3.11 19.72
N TYR A 246 4.11 3.65 18.65
CA TYR A 246 5.55 3.89 18.58
C TYR A 246 5.92 5.22 19.24
N HIS A 247 7.20 5.40 19.58
CA HIS A 247 7.71 6.49 20.41
C HIS A 247 7.55 7.88 19.78
N GLY A 248 7.41 7.94 18.46
CA GLY A 248 7.14 9.11 17.67
C GLY A 248 5.71 9.64 17.79
N GLU A 249 4.79 8.85 18.34
CA GLU A 249 3.36 9.17 18.53
C GLU A 249 2.60 9.55 17.24
N SER A 250 3.21 9.34 16.07
CA SER A 250 2.63 9.55 14.74
C SER A 250 2.25 8.24 14.05
N ILE A 251 2.81 7.12 14.52
CA ILE A 251 2.59 5.78 13.98
C ILE A 251 2.25 4.85 15.15
N SER A 252 1.30 3.96 14.95
CA SER A 252 0.95 2.87 15.87
C SER A 252 0.74 1.56 15.10
N MET A 253 0.94 0.44 15.78
CA MET A 253 0.56 -0.88 15.27
C MET A 253 -0.83 -1.23 15.80
N LEU A 254 -1.74 -1.60 14.91
CA LEU A 254 -3.02 -2.18 15.26
C LEU A 254 -2.93 -3.70 15.08
N ILE A 255 -3.29 -4.45 16.12
CA ILE A 255 -3.39 -5.92 16.05
C ILE A 255 -4.86 -6.27 16.27
N ALA A 256 -5.41 -7.14 15.42
CA ALA A 256 -6.76 -7.66 15.56
C ALA A 256 -6.78 -9.19 15.41
N LEU A 257 -7.60 -9.85 16.22
CA LEU A 257 -7.81 -11.30 16.17
C LEU A 257 -9.23 -11.65 16.63
N PRO A 258 -9.81 -12.76 16.15
CA PRO A 258 -11.12 -13.21 16.61
C PRO A 258 -11.19 -13.41 18.12
N THR A 259 -12.34 -13.13 18.72
CA THR A 259 -12.58 -13.33 20.15
C THR A 259 -12.68 -14.81 20.48
N GLU A 260 -13.37 -15.57 19.63
CA GLU A 260 -13.49 -17.02 19.77
C GLU A 260 -12.40 -17.73 18.98
N SER A 261 -11.74 -18.71 19.61
CA SER A 261 -10.69 -19.52 18.97
C SER A 261 -11.21 -20.42 17.83
N SER A 262 -12.51 -20.69 17.82
CA SER A 262 -13.23 -21.40 16.75
C SER A 262 -13.43 -20.54 15.49
N THR A 263 -13.31 -19.21 15.59
CA THR A 263 -13.52 -18.30 14.47
C THR A 263 -12.23 -18.16 13.66
N PRO A 264 -12.23 -18.49 12.35
CA PRO A 264 -11.05 -18.33 11.52
C PRO A 264 -10.83 -16.85 11.16
N LEU A 265 -9.56 -16.47 10.95
CA LEU A 265 -9.20 -15.10 10.57
C LEU A 265 -9.84 -14.66 9.23
N SER A 266 -10.08 -15.62 8.34
CA SER A 266 -10.77 -15.42 7.06
C SER A 266 -12.22 -14.95 7.19
N ALA A 267 -12.84 -15.09 8.36
CA ALA A 267 -14.20 -14.63 8.61
C ALA A 267 -14.28 -13.16 9.03
N ILE A 268 -13.17 -12.54 9.44
CA ILE A 268 -13.13 -11.12 9.84
C ILE A 268 -12.43 -10.24 8.79
N ILE A 269 -11.37 -10.75 8.14
CA ILE A 269 -10.57 -9.99 7.15
C ILE A 269 -11.42 -9.31 6.06
N PRO A 270 -12.41 -9.98 5.42
CA PRO A 270 -13.16 -9.39 4.30
C PRO A 270 -13.96 -8.13 4.66
N HIS A 271 -14.15 -7.86 5.95
CA HIS A 271 -14.98 -6.78 6.47
C HIS A 271 -14.16 -5.60 7.02
N ILE A 272 -12.84 -5.61 6.85
CA ILE A 272 -11.95 -4.55 7.32
C ILE A 272 -11.67 -3.56 6.19
N SER A 273 -11.94 -2.28 6.45
CA SER A 273 -11.62 -1.11 5.60
C SER A 273 -11.25 0.09 6.47
N THR A 274 -10.79 1.20 5.87
CA THR A 274 -10.50 2.43 6.64
C THR A 274 -11.76 3.17 7.12
N LYS A 275 -12.94 2.73 6.68
CA LYS A 275 -14.29 3.24 7.00
C LYS A 275 -15.26 2.08 7.09
#